data_AF-A0A9W8ZSL5-F1
#
_entry.id   AF-A0A9W8ZSL5-F1
#
_cell.length_a   1.000
_cell.length_b   1.000
_cell.length_c   1.000
_cell.angle_alpha   90.00
_cell.angle_beta   90.00
_cell.angle_gamma   90.00
#
_symmetry.space_group_name_H-M   'P 1'
#
loop_
_entity.id
_entity.type
_entity.pdbx_description
1 polymer ?
#
loop_
_entity_poly.entity_id
_entity_poly.type
_entity_poly.pdbx_seq_one_letter_code
_entity_poly.pdbx_strand_id
1 'polypeptide(L)'
;MLNQHLPLPPTKLQQKILKNTDRHCPFRELSTSRCKIMEQNGPFSPHNIYSREGIFSGLVFRGILFNTDALQEHVSCGFFKSWDAWKQFVAAHRDKKESYMCNPHVYGRTNGRSPSNAQHFWIGSEILHKKLLQEPNITFTEIVDFIATAKSLDKKTLFPTFAILTAYLFTVDLVYAGRAPMPSLEEVAKMVCKLDKGGSRGLTKIGVASDSSPKQIARGFIELFHFLDQDREFSHIKHQVIFDPFMLEHSLCKASRDSWLSFA
;
A
#
# COMPACT_ATOMS: atom_id res chain seq x y z
N MET A 1 -33.65 -22.58 25.50
CA MET A 1 -33.72 -22.44 24.02
C MET A 1 -32.84 -21.27 23.62
N LEU A 2 -31.68 -21.55 23.03
CA LEU A 2 -30.77 -20.51 22.53
C LEU A 2 -31.36 -19.94 21.24
N ASN A 3 -31.85 -18.70 21.27
CA ASN A 3 -32.16 -17.95 20.06
C ASN A 3 -30.85 -17.76 19.29
N GLN A 4 -30.61 -18.62 18.29
CA GLN A 4 -29.59 -18.39 17.29
C GLN A 4 -30.04 -17.17 16.47
N HIS A 5 -29.55 -15.99 16.84
CA HIS A 5 -29.68 -14.82 15.99
C HIS A 5 -28.99 -15.13 14.66
N LEU A 6 -29.80 -15.37 13.62
CA LEU A 6 -29.30 -15.42 12.25
C LEU A 6 -28.54 -14.11 11.98
N PRO A 7 -27.30 -14.17 11.46
CA PRO A 7 -26.53 -12.96 11.21
C PRO A 7 -27.30 -12.09 10.21
N LEU A 8 -27.41 -10.80 10.54
CA LEU A 8 -28.04 -9.81 9.66
C LEU A 8 -27.38 -9.85 8.26
N PRO A 9 -28.15 -9.65 7.18
CA PRO A 9 -27.59 -9.62 5.85
C PRO A 9 -26.54 -8.49 5.73
N PRO A 10 -25.45 -8.70 4.98
CA PRO A 10 -24.41 -7.69 4.85
C PRO A 10 -24.94 -6.40 4.23
N THR A 11 -24.54 -5.25 4.78
CA THR A 11 -24.83 -3.93 4.22
C THR A 11 -24.24 -3.77 2.82
N LYS A 12 -24.70 -2.78 2.04
CA LYS A 12 -24.14 -2.47 0.70
C LYS A 12 -22.62 -2.26 0.74
N LEU A 13 -22.12 -1.63 1.80
CA LEU A 13 -20.67 -1.44 2.00
C LEU A 13 -19.97 -2.78 2.26
N GLN A 14 -20.51 -3.62 3.15
CA GLN A 14 -19.96 -4.94 3.43
C GLN A 14 -19.93 -5.82 2.16
N GLN A 15 -21.00 -5.79 1.34
CA GLN A 15 -21.03 -6.50 0.06
C GLN A 15 -19.92 -6.04 -0.91
N LYS A 16 -19.66 -4.72 -1.00
CA LYS A 16 -18.55 -4.19 -1.80
C LYS A 16 -17.19 -4.65 -1.28
N ILE A 17 -16.99 -4.64 0.04
CA ILE A 17 -15.76 -5.11 0.69
C ILE A 17 -15.53 -6.59 0.38
N LEU A 18 -16.54 -7.43 0.58
CA LEU A 18 -16.47 -8.87 0.30
C LEU A 18 -16.14 -9.16 -1.17
N LYS A 19 -16.58 -8.31 -2.10
CA LYS A 19 -16.28 -8.45 -3.53
C LYS A 19 -14.83 -8.05 -3.88
N ASN A 20 -14.28 -7.01 -3.24
CA ASN A 20 -12.92 -6.55 -3.50
C ASN A 20 -12.37 -5.77 -2.30
N THR A 21 -11.66 -6.48 -1.43
CA THR A 21 -11.07 -5.94 -0.21
C THR A 21 -9.96 -4.93 -0.52
N ASP A 22 -9.10 -5.16 -1.52
CA ASP A 22 -8.06 -4.21 -1.95
C ASP A 22 -8.64 -2.83 -2.29
N ARG A 23 -9.82 -2.83 -2.92
CA ARG A 23 -10.48 -1.61 -3.38
C ARG A 23 -11.32 -0.94 -2.30
N HIS A 24 -12.03 -1.69 -1.47
CA HIS A 24 -13.07 -1.14 -0.60
C HIS A 24 -12.81 -1.30 0.91
N CYS A 25 -11.92 -2.22 1.32
CA CYS A 25 -11.64 -2.42 2.75
C CYS A 25 -10.97 -1.17 3.34
N PRO A 26 -11.52 -0.59 4.42
CA PRO A 26 -10.91 0.55 5.12
C PRO A 26 -9.68 0.14 5.93
N PHE A 27 -9.53 -1.14 6.24
CA PHE A 27 -8.43 -1.65 7.05
C PHE A 27 -7.33 -2.17 6.10
N ARG A 28 -6.26 -1.39 5.97
CA ARG A 28 -5.18 -1.62 4.98
C ARG A 28 -4.64 -3.05 5.04
N GLU A 29 -4.35 -3.53 6.24
CA GLU A 29 -3.72 -4.83 6.46
C GLU A 29 -4.70 -6.01 6.33
N LEU A 30 -6.00 -5.74 6.18
CA LEU A 30 -7.02 -6.77 5.91
C LEU A 30 -7.37 -6.88 4.42
N SER A 31 -6.61 -6.22 3.54
CA SER A 31 -6.79 -6.34 2.09
C SER A 31 -6.16 -7.62 1.54
N THR A 32 -6.83 -8.27 0.60
CA THR A 32 -6.46 -9.61 0.09
C THR A 32 -5.03 -9.66 -0.43
N SER A 33 -4.63 -8.66 -1.24
CA SER A 33 -3.27 -8.58 -1.77
C SER A 33 -2.23 -8.35 -0.67
N ARG A 34 -2.57 -7.59 0.39
CA ARG A 34 -1.68 -7.37 1.55
C ARG A 34 -1.54 -8.62 2.40
N CYS A 35 -2.65 -9.28 2.74
CA CYS A 35 -2.62 -10.54 3.48
C CYS A 35 -1.68 -11.54 2.80
N LYS A 36 -1.80 -11.69 1.47
CA LYS A 36 -0.97 -12.62 0.70
C LYS A 36 0.53 -12.37 0.84
N ILE A 37 0.99 -11.14 0.62
CA ILE A 37 2.42 -10.79 0.65
C ILE A 37 3.03 -10.72 2.06
N MET A 38 2.19 -10.69 3.10
CA MET A 38 2.62 -10.74 4.50
C MET A 38 2.69 -12.18 5.06
N GLU A 39 2.30 -13.20 4.27
CA GLU A 39 2.48 -14.60 4.64
C GLU A 39 3.96 -14.93 4.90
N GLN A 40 4.25 -16.00 5.65
CA GLN A 40 5.60 -16.36 6.11
C GLN A 40 6.65 -16.44 4.99
N ASN A 41 6.24 -16.84 3.78
CA ASN A 41 7.10 -16.97 2.60
C ASN A 41 7.06 -15.73 1.69
N GLY A 42 6.28 -14.72 2.04
CA GLY A 42 6.13 -13.49 1.28
C GLY A 42 7.35 -12.57 1.37
N PRO A 43 7.41 -11.54 0.51
CA PRO A 43 8.58 -10.66 0.41
C PRO A 43 8.84 -9.81 1.65
N PHE A 44 7.80 -9.53 2.43
CA PHE A 44 7.88 -8.70 3.63
C PHE A 44 8.06 -9.51 4.92
N SER A 45 8.30 -10.82 4.83
CA SER A 45 8.64 -11.61 6.00
C SER A 45 10.00 -11.19 6.58
N PRO A 46 10.23 -11.33 7.89
CA PRO A 46 11.52 -10.99 8.51
C PRO A 46 12.73 -11.71 7.89
N HIS A 47 12.53 -12.86 7.25
CA HIS A 47 13.60 -13.60 6.58
C HIS A 47 13.95 -13.05 5.20
N ASN A 48 12.97 -12.48 4.49
CA ASN A 48 13.13 -12.08 3.10
C ASN A 48 13.42 -10.58 2.94
N ILE A 49 12.79 -9.71 3.74
CA ILE A 49 12.81 -8.26 3.47
C ILE A 49 14.19 -7.60 3.63
N TYR A 50 15.06 -8.21 4.42
CA TYR A 50 16.44 -7.75 4.64
C TYR A 50 17.39 -8.15 3.51
N SER A 51 16.91 -8.86 2.48
CA SER A 51 17.66 -9.19 1.28
C SER A 51 17.27 -8.30 0.09
N ARG A 52 18.13 -8.29 -0.93
CA ARG A 52 17.83 -7.65 -2.22
C ARG A 52 16.58 -8.26 -2.86
N GLU A 53 16.44 -9.58 -2.80
CA GLU A 53 15.36 -10.36 -3.38
C GLU A 53 14.02 -10.01 -2.73
N GLY A 54 13.98 -9.80 -1.41
CA GLY A 54 12.79 -9.30 -0.71
C GLY A 54 12.37 -7.93 -1.20
N ILE A 55 13.32 -6.99 -1.32
CA ILE A 55 13.06 -5.65 -1.86
C ILE A 55 12.58 -5.72 -3.32
N PHE A 56 13.25 -6.51 -4.17
CA PHE A 56 12.84 -6.74 -5.55
C PHE A 56 11.41 -7.25 -5.63
N SER A 57 11.09 -8.26 -4.83
CA SER A 57 9.76 -8.89 -4.81
C SER A 57 8.69 -7.92 -4.30
N GLY A 58 9.01 -7.08 -3.31
CA GLY A 58 8.14 -6.01 -2.85
C GLY A 58 7.88 -4.93 -3.92
N LEU A 59 8.91 -4.58 -4.71
CA LEU A 59 8.77 -3.69 -5.87
C LEU A 59 7.91 -4.34 -6.97
N VAL A 60 8.10 -5.63 -7.26
CA VAL A 60 7.26 -6.38 -8.20
C VAL A 60 5.81 -6.44 -7.72
N PHE A 61 5.58 -6.65 -6.43
CA PHE A 61 4.25 -6.59 -5.84
C PHE A 61 3.59 -5.23 -6.10
N ARG A 62 4.20 -4.13 -5.66
CA ARG A 62 3.60 -2.80 -5.80
C ARG A 62 3.51 -2.34 -7.25
N GLY A 63 4.53 -2.64 -8.05
CA GLY A 63 4.69 -2.18 -9.43
C GLY A 63 3.97 -3.02 -10.47
N ILE A 64 3.69 -4.30 -10.20
CA ILE A 64 3.13 -5.23 -11.19
C ILE A 64 1.94 -6.01 -10.60
N LEU A 65 2.17 -6.83 -9.56
CA LEU A 65 1.23 -7.87 -9.12
C LEU A 65 0.08 -7.41 -8.19
N PHE A 66 0.10 -6.19 -7.66
CA PHE A 66 -0.95 -5.72 -6.75
C PHE A 66 -2.35 -5.80 -7.40
N ASN A 67 -3.29 -6.46 -6.71
CA ASN A 67 -4.65 -6.75 -7.18
C ASN A 67 -4.69 -7.52 -8.52
N THR A 68 -3.97 -8.64 -8.59
CA THR A 68 -3.93 -9.54 -9.75
C THR A 68 -4.13 -10.99 -9.34
N ASP A 69 -4.66 -11.81 -10.26
CA ASP A 69 -4.84 -13.25 -10.05
C ASP A 69 -3.48 -13.95 -9.92
N ALA A 70 -2.47 -13.52 -10.68
CA ALA A 70 -1.10 -14.01 -10.60
C ALA A 70 -0.53 -13.95 -9.17
N LEU A 71 -0.84 -12.90 -8.40
CA LEU A 71 -0.42 -12.82 -7.00
C LEU A 71 -1.09 -13.87 -6.13
N GLN A 72 -2.41 -14.05 -6.31
CA GLN A 72 -3.21 -14.94 -5.49
C GLN A 72 -2.83 -16.40 -5.71
N GLU A 73 -2.51 -16.76 -6.95
CA GLU A 73 -2.10 -18.11 -7.35
C GLU A 73 -0.60 -18.39 -7.12
N HIS A 74 0.22 -17.38 -6.79
CA HIS A 74 1.65 -17.56 -6.58
C HIS A 74 1.95 -18.35 -5.30
N VAL A 75 2.57 -19.52 -5.45
CA VAL A 75 2.89 -20.44 -4.34
C VAL A 75 3.76 -19.83 -3.24
N SER A 76 4.72 -18.97 -3.61
CA SER A 76 5.59 -18.27 -2.65
C SER A 76 5.10 -16.86 -2.34
N CYS A 77 3.81 -16.60 -2.49
CA CYS A 77 3.19 -15.39 -1.95
C CYS A 77 3.79 -14.08 -2.49
N GLY A 78 4.11 -14.06 -3.80
CA GLY A 78 4.78 -12.95 -4.47
C GLY A 78 6.29 -12.81 -4.23
N PHE A 79 6.94 -13.75 -3.52
CA PHE A 79 8.40 -13.75 -3.36
C PHE A 79 9.11 -14.43 -4.54
N PHE A 80 10.06 -13.71 -5.14
CA PHE A 80 10.93 -14.16 -6.22
C PHE A 80 12.39 -14.12 -5.76
N LYS A 81 12.99 -15.30 -5.59
CA LYS A 81 14.37 -15.46 -5.13
C LYS A 81 15.46 -14.96 -6.09
N SER A 82 15.09 -14.61 -7.33
CA SER A 82 16.03 -14.12 -8.33
C SER A 82 15.30 -13.51 -9.53
N TRP A 83 16.07 -12.80 -10.37
CA TRP A 83 15.60 -12.38 -11.70
C TRP A 83 15.14 -13.56 -12.57
N ASP A 84 15.84 -14.70 -12.50
CA ASP A 84 15.46 -15.89 -13.27
C ASP A 84 14.15 -16.50 -12.76
N ALA A 85 13.90 -16.49 -11.46
CA ALA A 85 12.63 -16.95 -10.89
C ALA A 85 11.44 -16.11 -11.41
N TRP A 86 11.61 -14.79 -11.48
CA TRP A 86 10.61 -13.92 -12.10
C TRP A 86 10.40 -14.23 -13.59
N LYS A 87 11.47 -14.36 -14.38
CA LYS A 87 11.37 -14.69 -15.81
C LYS A 87 10.67 -16.03 -16.04
N GLN A 88 10.99 -17.05 -15.24
CA GLN A 88 10.34 -18.36 -15.30
C GLN A 88 8.85 -18.25 -14.96
N PHE A 89 8.50 -17.46 -13.94
CA PHE A 89 7.10 -17.21 -13.60
C PHE A 89 6.33 -16.54 -14.74
N VAL A 90 6.90 -15.51 -15.38
CA VAL A 90 6.27 -14.86 -16.55
C VAL A 90 6.15 -15.83 -17.72
N ALA A 91 7.21 -16.60 -18.02
CA ALA A 91 7.20 -17.56 -19.11
C ALA A 91 6.16 -18.68 -18.92
N ALA A 92 5.98 -19.15 -17.69
CA ALA A 92 4.99 -20.17 -17.32
C ALA A 92 3.53 -19.70 -17.48
N HIS A 93 3.29 -18.39 -17.59
CA HIS A 93 1.96 -17.80 -17.71
C HIS A 93 1.79 -16.94 -18.97
N ARG A 94 2.64 -17.16 -19.99
CA ARG A 94 2.65 -16.36 -21.23
C ARG A 94 1.34 -16.44 -22.04
N ASP A 95 0.57 -17.50 -21.82
CA ASP A 95 -0.72 -17.80 -22.43
C ASP A 95 -1.90 -17.11 -21.71
N LYS A 96 -1.66 -16.54 -20.53
CA LYS A 96 -2.66 -15.77 -19.77
C LYS A 96 -2.80 -14.36 -20.35
N LYS A 97 -3.96 -13.75 -20.11
CA LYS A 97 -4.23 -12.34 -20.45
C LYS A 97 -3.31 -11.41 -19.66
N GLU A 98 -2.99 -10.24 -20.19
CA GLU A 98 -2.14 -9.25 -19.50
C GLU A 98 -2.67 -8.89 -18.10
N SER A 99 -4.00 -8.79 -17.94
CA SER A 99 -4.66 -8.51 -16.66
C SER A 99 -4.42 -9.55 -15.57
N TYR A 100 -4.04 -10.78 -15.95
CA TYR A 100 -3.66 -11.82 -15.00
C TYR A 100 -2.40 -11.42 -14.23
N MET A 101 -1.43 -10.81 -14.91
CA MET A 101 -0.11 -10.46 -14.36
C MET A 101 -0.04 -9.01 -13.88
N CYS A 102 -0.76 -8.10 -14.54
CA CYS A 102 -0.66 -6.68 -14.27
C CYS A 102 -2.02 -6.00 -14.40
N ASN A 103 -2.46 -5.33 -13.34
CA ASN A 103 -3.62 -4.44 -13.40
C ASN A 103 -3.14 -3.00 -13.65
N PRO A 104 -3.20 -2.47 -14.90
CA PRO A 104 -2.69 -1.14 -15.23
C PRO A 104 -3.49 0.01 -14.59
N HIS A 105 -4.64 -0.27 -13.99
CA HIS A 105 -5.55 0.73 -13.45
C HIS A 105 -5.68 0.72 -11.93
N VAL A 106 -4.88 -0.09 -11.24
CA VAL A 106 -5.05 -0.34 -9.80
C VAL A 106 -4.89 0.92 -8.94
N TYR A 107 -4.04 1.87 -9.36
CA TYR A 107 -3.84 3.15 -8.69
C TYR A 107 -4.44 4.34 -9.47
N GLY A 108 -5.35 4.07 -10.42
CA GLY A 108 -5.88 5.05 -11.38
C GLY A 108 -5.24 4.89 -12.76
N ARG A 109 -5.41 5.88 -13.64
CA ARG A 109 -4.77 5.86 -14.98
C ARG A 109 -3.25 5.88 -14.81
N THR A 110 -2.58 4.82 -15.24
CA THR A 110 -1.11 4.76 -15.30
C THR A 110 -0.68 4.53 -16.74
N ASN A 111 0.41 5.19 -17.15
CA ASN A 111 1.08 4.90 -18.41
C ASN A 111 2.30 4.02 -18.10
N GLY A 112 2.35 2.82 -18.67
CA GLY A 112 3.54 1.98 -18.67
C GLY A 112 3.71 0.98 -17.52
N ARG A 113 2.66 0.67 -16.73
CA ARG A 113 2.73 -0.42 -15.74
C ARG A 113 2.70 -1.76 -16.49
N SER A 114 3.79 -2.50 -16.42
CA SER A 114 3.98 -3.73 -17.21
C SER A 114 4.93 -4.70 -16.51
N PRO A 115 4.78 -6.02 -16.72
CA PRO A 115 5.76 -7.04 -16.29
C PRO A 115 7.20 -6.74 -16.75
N SER A 116 7.40 -6.02 -17.86
CA SER A 116 8.72 -5.61 -18.36
C SER A 116 9.48 -4.69 -17.41
N ASN A 117 8.78 -3.96 -16.52
CA ASN A 117 9.42 -3.06 -15.56
C ASN A 117 10.24 -3.80 -14.51
N ALA A 118 10.02 -5.11 -14.33
CA ALA A 118 10.73 -5.91 -13.34
C ALA A 118 12.26 -5.91 -13.55
N GLN A 119 12.75 -5.75 -14.78
CA GLN A 119 14.19 -5.62 -15.03
C GLN A 119 14.77 -4.37 -14.34
N HIS A 120 14.05 -3.25 -14.41
CA HIS A 120 14.42 -2.02 -13.71
C HIS A 120 14.34 -2.20 -12.20
N PHE A 121 13.31 -2.88 -11.70
CA PHE A 121 13.18 -3.17 -10.27
C PHE A 121 14.29 -4.07 -9.76
N TRP A 122 14.78 -5.04 -10.56
CA TRP A 122 15.91 -5.89 -10.18
C TRP A 122 17.19 -5.07 -10.00
N ILE A 123 17.46 -4.11 -10.88
CA ILE A 123 18.60 -3.19 -10.77
C ILE A 123 18.40 -2.23 -9.58
N GLY A 124 17.22 -1.60 -9.49
CA GLY A 124 16.88 -0.65 -8.43
C GLY A 124 16.86 -1.27 -7.04
N SER A 125 16.50 -2.55 -6.91
CA SER A 125 16.49 -3.27 -5.63
C SER A 125 17.85 -3.35 -4.98
N GLU A 126 18.92 -3.55 -5.76
CA GLU A 126 20.30 -3.55 -5.27
C GLU A 126 20.69 -2.19 -4.69
N ILE A 127 20.34 -1.12 -5.41
CA ILE A 127 20.67 0.25 -5.03
C ILE A 127 19.90 0.65 -3.78
N LEU A 128 18.59 0.36 -3.74
CA LEU A 128 17.75 0.63 -2.57
C LEU A 128 18.19 -0.21 -1.36
N HIS A 129 18.52 -1.48 -1.56
CA HIS A 129 19.02 -2.35 -0.49
C HIS A 129 20.28 -1.77 0.16
N LYS A 130 21.26 -1.35 -0.65
CA LYS A 130 22.47 -0.69 -0.18
C LYS A 130 22.18 0.62 0.55
N LYS A 131 21.33 1.47 -0.03
CA LYS A 131 20.94 2.75 0.60
C LYS A 131 20.36 2.54 1.99
N LEU A 132 19.43 1.59 2.15
CA LEU A 132 18.83 1.26 3.44
C LEU A 132 19.80 0.63 4.45
N LEU A 133 20.89 0.01 3.99
CA LEU A 133 21.95 -0.51 4.88
C LEU A 133 22.95 0.56 5.29
N GLN A 134 23.28 1.47 4.38
CA GLN A 134 24.37 2.44 4.55
C GLN A 134 23.92 3.74 5.20
N GLU A 135 22.62 4.05 5.18
CA GLU A 135 22.05 5.27 5.75
C GLU A 135 21.09 4.92 6.89
N PRO A 136 21.59 4.58 8.09
CA PRO A 136 20.74 4.14 9.22
C PRO A 136 19.79 5.24 9.73
N ASN A 137 20.07 6.50 9.41
CA ASN A 137 19.26 7.67 9.79
C ASN A 137 18.37 8.19 8.65
N ILE A 138 18.26 7.46 7.54
CA ILE A 138 17.39 7.87 6.43
C ILE A 138 15.95 7.98 6.91
N THR A 139 15.29 9.09 6.61
CA THR A 139 13.90 9.35 7.01
C THR A 139 12.90 8.64 6.09
N PHE A 140 11.66 8.50 6.56
CA PHE A 140 10.57 7.96 5.75
C PHE A 140 10.38 8.75 4.45
N THR A 141 10.32 10.08 4.54
CA THR A 141 10.15 10.95 3.35
C THR A 141 11.32 10.84 2.37
N GLU A 142 12.56 10.73 2.85
CA GLU A 142 13.73 10.53 1.98
C GLU A 142 13.68 9.20 1.22
N ILE A 143 13.21 8.12 1.84
CA ILE A 143 13.00 6.84 1.16
C ILE A 143 11.93 6.99 0.07
N VAL A 144 10.79 7.63 0.40
CA VAL A 144 9.71 7.89 -0.56
C VAL A 144 10.22 8.70 -1.75
N ASP A 145 10.95 9.79 -1.50
CA ASP A 145 11.46 10.67 -2.56
C ASP A 145 12.53 9.97 -3.40
N PHE A 146 13.40 9.16 -2.77
CA PHE A 146 14.35 8.33 -3.49
C PHE A 146 13.64 7.35 -4.43
N ILE A 147 12.67 6.56 -3.96
CA ILE A 147 11.93 5.62 -4.80
C ILE A 147 11.17 6.35 -5.92
N ALA A 148 10.62 7.53 -5.63
CA ALA A 148 9.82 8.27 -6.60
C ALA A 148 10.65 8.92 -7.72
N THR A 149 11.91 9.24 -7.47
CA THR A 149 12.71 10.11 -8.35
C THR A 149 14.04 9.52 -8.80
N ALA A 150 14.51 8.43 -8.19
CA ALA A 150 15.84 7.91 -8.45
C ALA A 150 16.02 7.47 -9.91
N LYS A 151 17.19 7.84 -10.45
CA LYS A 151 17.63 7.51 -11.80
C LYS A 151 18.94 6.72 -11.73
N SER A 152 19.12 5.85 -12.70
CA SER A 152 20.39 5.20 -12.97
C SER A 152 21.38 6.16 -13.64
N LEU A 153 22.63 5.73 -13.79
CA LEU A 153 23.72 6.54 -14.38
C LEU A 153 23.41 6.98 -15.81
N ASP A 154 22.67 6.18 -16.57
CA ASP A 154 22.21 6.51 -17.92
C ASP A 154 20.94 7.39 -17.93
N LYS A 155 20.58 7.99 -16.79
CA LYS A 155 19.42 8.85 -16.55
C LYS A 155 18.06 8.16 -16.71
N LYS A 156 18.00 6.82 -16.81
CA LYS A 156 16.71 6.10 -16.78
C LYS A 156 16.18 5.96 -15.36
N THR A 157 14.87 6.13 -15.19
CA THR A 157 14.18 5.93 -13.91
C THR A 157 14.42 4.51 -13.39
N LEU A 158 14.86 4.38 -12.14
CA LEU A 158 15.12 3.07 -11.51
C LEU A 158 13.82 2.31 -11.19
N PHE A 159 12.77 3.04 -10.84
CA PHE A 159 11.47 2.47 -10.50
C PHE A 159 10.39 3.04 -11.43
N PRO A 160 10.33 2.60 -12.70
CA PRO A 160 9.27 3.02 -13.60
C PRO A 160 7.90 2.79 -12.98
N THR A 161 6.99 3.75 -13.16
CA THR A 161 5.62 3.76 -12.59
C THR A 161 5.50 3.96 -11.08
N PHE A 162 6.63 4.07 -10.36
CA PHE A 162 6.62 4.49 -8.96
C PHE A 162 6.58 6.01 -8.85
N ALA A 163 5.46 6.61 -9.24
CA ALA A 163 5.18 7.98 -8.84
C ALA A 163 5.03 8.08 -7.30
N ILE A 164 4.92 9.30 -6.78
CA ILE A 164 4.91 9.58 -5.33
C ILE A 164 3.94 8.69 -4.53
N LEU A 165 2.77 8.35 -5.07
CA LEU A 165 1.80 7.47 -4.41
C LEU A 165 2.31 6.04 -4.26
N THR A 166 2.79 5.42 -5.34
CA THR A 166 3.28 4.03 -5.29
C THR A 166 4.55 3.94 -4.46
N ALA A 167 5.42 4.96 -4.53
CA ALA A 167 6.59 5.10 -3.68
C ALA A 167 6.21 5.16 -2.20
N TYR A 168 5.25 6.03 -1.84
CA TYR A 168 4.68 6.11 -0.48
C TYR A 168 4.16 4.75 -0.01
N LEU A 169 3.30 4.09 -0.80
CA LEU A 169 2.71 2.81 -0.43
C LEU A 169 3.76 1.71 -0.23
N PHE A 170 4.81 1.68 -1.06
CA PHE A 170 5.90 0.74 -0.91
C PHE A 170 6.74 1.04 0.34
N THR A 171 7.05 2.31 0.61
CA THR A 171 7.75 2.69 1.85
C THR A 171 6.93 2.32 3.09
N VAL A 172 5.61 2.50 3.08
CA VAL A 172 4.74 2.02 4.17
C VAL A 172 4.88 0.50 4.36
N ASP A 173 4.98 -0.28 3.28
CA ASP A 173 5.23 -1.72 3.41
C ASP A 173 6.59 -2.02 4.04
N LEU A 174 7.63 -1.24 3.69
CA LEU A 174 8.94 -1.35 4.31
C LEU A 174 8.90 -1.00 5.80
N VAL A 175 8.09 -0.03 6.22
CA VAL A 175 7.91 0.34 7.63
C VAL A 175 7.31 -0.83 8.41
N TYR A 176 6.19 -1.38 7.93
CA TYR A 176 5.56 -2.53 8.59
C TYR A 176 6.43 -3.79 8.59
N ALA A 177 7.34 -3.92 7.64
CA ALA A 177 8.32 -5.01 7.61
C ALA A 177 9.59 -4.74 8.45
N GLY A 178 9.66 -3.61 9.17
CA GLY A 178 10.81 -3.25 10.00
C GLY A 178 12.05 -2.83 9.20
N ARG A 179 11.90 -2.47 7.93
CA ARG A 179 12.97 -2.12 7.00
C ARG A 179 13.12 -0.61 6.74
N ALA A 180 12.12 0.18 7.13
CA ALA A 180 12.13 1.65 7.10
C ALA A 180 11.65 2.20 8.44
N PRO A 181 12.04 3.43 8.84
CA PRO A 181 11.60 4.00 10.11
C PRO A 181 10.13 4.40 10.06
N MET A 182 9.45 4.28 11.20
CA MET A 182 8.10 4.81 11.38
C MET A 182 8.14 6.35 11.36
N PRO A 183 7.41 7.02 10.46
CA PRO A 183 7.32 8.48 10.44
C PRO A 183 6.53 9.02 11.63
N SER A 184 6.72 10.31 11.93
CA SER A 184 5.83 11.01 12.86
C SER A 184 4.45 11.23 12.25
N LEU A 185 3.45 11.52 13.09
CA LEU A 185 2.10 11.86 12.64
C LEU A 185 2.11 13.09 11.71
N GLU A 186 2.94 14.10 12.03
CA GLU A 186 3.10 15.31 11.23
C GLU A 186 3.75 15.02 9.88
N GLU A 187 4.71 14.10 9.83
CA GLU A 187 5.33 13.66 8.58
C GLU A 187 4.30 12.97 7.68
N VAL A 188 3.45 12.10 8.24
CA VAL A 188 2.35 11.49 7.49
C VAL A 188 1.33 12.53 7.04
N ALA A 189 0.94 13.48 7.89
CA ALA A 189 0.03 14.57 7.53
C ALA A 189 0.58 15.40 6.34
N LYS A 190 1.87 15.72 6.35
CA LYS A 190 2.54 16.38 5.21
C LYS A 190 2.50 15.53 3.95
N MET A 191 2.68 14.22 4.07
CA MET A 191 2.56 13.29 2.94
C MET A 191 1.13 13.22 2.40
N VAL A 192 0.10 13.23 3.24
CA VAL A 192 -1.31 13.30 2.79
C VAL A 192 -1.53 14.55 1.93
N CYS A 193 -1.03 15.71 2.38
CA CYS A 193 -1.08 16.95 1.62
C CYS A 193 -0.31 16.84 0.29
N LYS A 194 0.91 16.30 0.32
CA LYS A 194 1.80 16.16 -0.86
C LYS A 194 1.21 15.21 -1.91
N LEU A 195 0.55 14.14 -1.48
CA LEU A 195 -0.09 13.18 -2.37
C LEU A 195 -1.32 13.77 -3.07
N ASP A 196 -2.11 14.58 -2.34
CA ASP A 196 -3.37 15.19 -2.79
C ASP A 196 -4.30 14.18 -3.51
N LYS A 197 -4.52 13.03 -2.85
CA LYS A 197 -5.36 11.93 -3.35
C LYS A 197 -6.59 11.71 -2.45
N GLY A 198 -6.90 10.44 -2.19
CA GLY A 198 -8.11 10.05 -1.47
C GLY A 198 -8.11 10.51 -0.02
N GLY A 199 -6.96 10.50 0.66
CA GLY A 199 -6.86 10.95 2.06
C GLY A 199 -7.38 12.37 2.27
N SER A 200 -6.84 13.34 1.52
CA SER A 200 -7.26 14.75 1.57
C SER A 200 -8.75 14.92 1.24
N ARG A 201 -9.22 14.27 0.16
CA ARG A 201 -10.64 14.30 -0.22
C ARG A 201 -11.55 13.68 0.83
N GLY A 202 -11.06 12.64 1.51
CA GLY A 202 -11.76 11.99 2.61
C GLY A 202 -12.01 12.98 3.74
N LEU A 203 -10.99 13.71 4.17
CA LEU A 203 -11.08 14.71 5.24
C LEU A 203 -12.09 15.82 4.92
N THR A 204 -12.06 16.36 3.70
CA THR A 204 -13.03 17.37 3.27
C THR A 204 -14.44 16.79 3.22
N LYS A 205 -14.60 15.56 2.70
CA LYS A 205 -15.91 14.91 2.55
C LYS A 205 -16.59 14.62 3.89
N ILE A 206 -15.83 14.26 4.92
CA ILE A 206 -16.36 14.03 6.27
C ILE A 206 -16.47 15.31 7.11
N GLY A 207 -16.12 16.48 6.55
CA GLY A 207 -16.26 17.78 7.21
C GLY A 207 -15.19 18.11 8.25
N VAL A 208 -14.13 17.32 8.35
CA VAL A 208 -13.01 17.57 9.29
C VAL A 208 -12.10 18.68 8.79
N ALA A 209 -11.83 18.71 7.48
CA ALA A 209 -11.14 19.83 6.85
C ALA A 209 -12.14 20.77 6.18
N SER A 210 -12.08 22.07 6.49
CA SER A 210 -12.99 23.08 5.94
C SER A 210 -12.81 23.29 4.43
N ASP A 211 -11.61 23.03 3.91
CA ASP A 211 -11.24 23.18 2.51
C ASP A 211 -10.09 22.24 2.14
N SER A 212 -9.63 22.32 0.89
CA SER A 212 -8.52 21.51 0.35
C SER A 212 -7.14 22.15 0.53
N SER A 213 -7.00 23.20 1.35
CA SER A 213 -5.70 23.82 1.59
C SER A 213 -4.78 22.90 2.40
N PRO A 214 -3.47 22.84 2.10
CA PRO A 214 -2.54 21.95 2.81
C PRO A 214 -2.54 22.14 4.33
N LYS A 215 -2.79 23.36 4.81
CA LYS A 215 -2.85 23.67 6.25
C LYS A 215 -4.07 23.02 6.90
N GLN A 216 -5.25 23.12 6.28
CA GLN A 216 -6.47 22.52 6.82
C GLN A 216 -6.44 21.00 6.71
N ILE A 217 -5.92 20.45 5.62
CA ILE A 217 -5.74 19.00 5.47
C ILE A 217 -4.81 18.43 6.54
N ALA A 218 -3.63 19.03 6.75
CA ALA A 218 -2.69 18.54 7.75
C ALA A 218 -3.26 18.64 9.18
N ARG A 219 -3.87 19.78 9.52
CA ARG A 219 -4.52 19.99 10.81
C ARG A 219 -5.63 18.97 11.04
N GLY A 220 -6.56 18.84 10.10
CA GLY A 220 -7.69 17.94 10.19
C GLY A 220 -7.27 16.47 10.30
N PHE A 221 -6.20 16.08 9.61
CA PHE A 221 -5.65 14.73 9.73
C PHE A 221 -5.15 14.44 11.16
N ILE A 222 -4.39 15.36 11.75
CA ILE A 222 -3.84 15.23 13.11
C ILE A 222 -4.97 15.23 14.15
N GLU A 223 -5.92 16.17 14.04
CA GLU A 223 -7.07 16.26 14.96
C GLU A 223 -7.93 15.00 14.90
N LEU A 224 -8.23 14.48 13.70
CA LEU A 224 -8.97 13.24 13.54
C LEU A 224 -8.22 12.02 14.10
N PHE A 225 -6.90 11.96 13.89
CA PHE A 225 -6.09 10.88 14.45
C PHE A 225 -6.19 10.86 15.97
N HIS A 226 -5.98 12.01 16.64
CA HIS A 226 -6.07 12.09 18.09
C HIS A 226 -7.49 11.84 18.61
N PHE A 227 -8.52 12.31 17.89
CA PHE A 227 -9.91 12.02 18.24
C PHE A 227 -10.18 10.52 18.26
N LEU A 228 -9.85 9.80 17.17
CA LEU A 228 -10.01 8.35 17.10
C LEU A 228 -9.10 7.63 18.11
N ASP A 229 -7.88 8.15 18.35
CA ASP A 229 -6.99 7.56 19.33
C ASP A 229 -7.44 7.76 20.79
N GLN A 230 -8.34 8.70 21.06
CA GLN A 230 -8.90 8.90 22.39
C GLN A 230 -10.31 8.31 22.52
N ASP A 231 -10.91 7.87 21.41
CA ASP A 231 -12.26 7.33 21.41
C ASP A 231 -12.34 5.97 22.11
N ARG A 232 -13.30 5.87 23.06
CA ARG A 232 -13.48 4.67 23.89
C ARG A 232 -14.07 3.51 23.10
N GLU A 233 -15.02 3.77 22.21
CA GLU A 233 -15.67 2.72 21.42
C GLU A 233 -14.70 2.11 20.40
N PHE A 234 -13.93 2.96 19.74
CA PHE A 234 -12.91 2.57 18.78
C PHE A 234 -11.75 1.81 19.43
N SER A 235 -11.43 2.10 20.70
CA SER A 235 -10.32 1.46 21.42
C SER A 235 -10.41 -0.07 21.45
N HIS A 236 -11.62 -0.64 21.42
CA HIS A 236 -11.82 -2.10 21.39
C HIS A 236 -11.33 -2.78 20.10
N ILE A 237 -11.22 -2.04 18.99
CA ILE A 237 -10.85 -2.59 17.67
C ILE A 237 -9.49 -2.09 17.16
N LYS A 238 -8.87 -1.09 17.78
CA LYS A 238 -7.58 -0.49 17.33
C LYS A 238 -6.49 -1.50 17.03
N HIS A 239 -6.30 -2.48 17.91
CA HIS A 239 -5.28 -3.53 17.73
C HIS A 239 -5.61 -4.45 16.54
N GLN A 240 -6.89 -4.75 16.32
CA GLN A 240 -7.34 -5.64 15.24
C GLN A 240 -7.15 -5.00 13.87
N VAL A 241 -7.24 -3.67 13.79
CA VAL A 241 -7.11 -2.91 12.55
C VAL A 241 -5.73 -2.30 12.35
N ILE A 242 -4.83 -2.48 13.33
CA ILE A 242 -3.48 -1.88 13.37
C ILE A 242 -3.62 -0.36 13.20
N PHE A 243 -4.27 0.28 14.18
CA PHE A 243 -4.53 1.72 14.10
C PHE A 243 -3.24 2.53 14.23
N ASP A 244 -2.89 3.20 13.15
CA ASP A 244 -1.76 4.12 13.04
C ASP A 244 -2.07 5.18 11.95
N PRO A 245 -1.16 6.14 11.71
CA PRO A 245 -1.40 7.18 10.71
C PRO A 245 -1.61 6.63 9.28
N PHE A 246 -0.98 5.53 8.90
CA PHE A 246 -1.15 4.93 7.56
C PHE A 246 -2.53 4.27 7.41
N MET A 247 -3.00 3.61 8.46
CA MET A 247 -4.35 3.04 8.52
C MET A 247 -5.40 4.14 8.35
N LEU A 248 -5.23 5.27 9.05
CA LEU A 248 -6.12 6.42 8.92
C LEU A 248 -6.12 7.01 7.51
N GLU A 249 -4.94 7.25 6.91
CA GLU A 249 -4.84 7.74 5.52
C GLU A 249 -5.58 6.83 4.54
N HIS A 250 -5.33 5.52 4.63
CA HIS A 250 -5.96 4.54 3.75
C HIS A 250 -7.48 4.50 3.96
N SER A 251 -7.95 4.55 5.21
CA SER A 251 -9.37 4.65 5.54
C SER A 251 -10.02 5.89 4.91
N LEU A 252 -9.42 7.06 5.07
CA LEU A 252 -9.91 8.31 4.45
C LEU A 252 -9.96 8.20 2.91
N CYS A 253 -8.97 7.55 2.32
CA CYS A 253 -8.94 7.26 0.89
C CYS A 253 -10.13 6.41 0.43
N LYS A 254 -10.61 5.48 1.26
CA LYS A 254 -11.84 4.72 0.99
C LYS A 254 -13.11 5.52 1.28
N ALA A 255 -13.15 6.31 2.35
CA ALA A 255 -14.24 7.21 2.69
C ALA A 255 -14.53 8.21 1.56
N SER A 256 -13.50 8.68 0.86
CA SER A 256 -13.65 9.56 -0.30
C SER A 256 -14.46 8.90 -1.42
N ARG A 257 -14.31 7.58 -1.61
CA ARG A 257 -14.92 6.81 -2.71
C ARG A 257 -16.30 6.29 -2.36
N ASP A 258 -16.45 5.71 -1.17
CA ASP A 258 -17.67 5.05 -0.76
C ASP A 258 -18.52 6.00 0.12
N SER A 259 -19.85 5.86 0.06
CA SER A 259 -20.74 6.62 0.93
C SER A 259 -20.80 5.97 2.30
N TRP A 260 -19.82 6.26 3.16
CA TRP A 260 -19.79 5.74 4.52
C TRP A 260 -20.81 6.43 5.43
N LEU A 261 -21.19 7.66 5.08
CA LEU A 261 -22.14 8.49 5.83
C LEU A 261 -23.61 8.28 5.41
N SER A 262 -23.92 7.20 4.68
CA SER A 262 -25.32 6.86 4.34
C SER A 262 -26.01 6.04 5.44
N PHE A 263 -25.77 6.42 6.69
CA PHE A 263 -26.60 6.06 7.84
C PHE A 263 -27.35 7.31 8.27
N ALA A 264 -28.38 7.64 7.50
CA ALA A 264 -29.51 8.46 7.93
C ALA A 264 -30.76 7.65 7.61
#